data_AF-A0AAV2BI08-F1
#
_entry.id   AF-A0AAV2BI08-F1
#
_cell.length_a   1.000
_cell.length_b   1.000
_cell.length_c   1.000
_cell.angle_alpha   90.00
_cell.angle_beta   90.00
_cell.angle_gamma   90.00
#
_symmetry.space_group_name_H-M   'P 1'
#
loop_
_entity.id
_entity.type
_entity.pdbx_description
1 polymer ?
#
loop_
_entity_poly.entity_id
_entity_poly.type
_entity_poly.pdbx_seq_one_letter_code
_entity_poly.pdbx_strand_id
1 'polypeptide(L)'
;MGTNGKEMHLTFILRCLLAAVTVSLLIGPIVVRTALNYAYNNYTLGPCNFTDKDGFSSPCYFDMHHPQANLSMFNWDLGCGEGAFWMGGPPVDNNGTEKGGYAFMDLSRMSSDETGLVHRAWLPTHHLNATSPKGKCLHFSYSIDGLSVGGLRVLVNATDVTYTIWETKDSTDGGWMNGKVSFTCETPFRLVMEAFPREPYLRRRGYVAVDDIYLIDGFCAGDCTFEHDFCNWTNSNTSDEFDWKMGRGSPSSVTGPSRDHGSSVTWRETGGYAYIDSSFPNKPGDRAHLWSPVLNPHGNGSALCLSFWTSLYGAGVGALRIYMYDNTTNSTGDPIWELYTGTRTPDQWYKGEVPLSLPRPFRVIFEAEINLPGESDIAIDDIALNNGTCPSIPREASKSGDCAFIVDSCGWKEMDTKTRPESPPLWGRVTGDGTVLSPEGHSSMAGVSRQDSYMMFNTASYQHAPLDKGQLISPSIPHSNFTYCLSFWTYMYSSTAGVPIGGLQVKVRRSDNTTVNVWRLDNHQASHWVHSQLQLPSHLNESDRVIIEAIKGGDTRAAIAVDDITFTTPYNCTIKPAKASVHLGKLRHSYFKLTYRDHGSSYKEIHSHKFFNFPSLWRYFTKKILRG
;
A
#
# COMPACT_ATOMS: atom_id res chain seq x y z
N MET A 1 29.75 52.38 42.35
CA MET A 1 29.54 51.31 43.35
C MET A 1 28.39 50.46 42.85
N GLY A 2 28.46 49.17 42.59
CA GLY A 2 29.55 48.21 42.70
C GLY A 2 29.16 46.98 41.88
N THR A 3 30.18 46.45 41.21
CA THR A 3 30.28 45.13 40.57
C THR A 3 29.82 44.01 41.51
N ASN A 4 28.76 43.25 41.19
CA ASN A 4 28.45 41.99 41.91
C ASN A 4 27.68 40.93 41.08
N GLY A 5 27.37 41.17 39.79
CA GLY A 5 26.65 40.21 38.94
C GLY A 5 27.54 39.23 38.16
N LYS A 6 28.82 39.57 37.91
CA LYS A 6 29.72 38.77 37.06
C LYS A 6 30.53 37.72 37.84
N GLU A 7 30.67 37.83 39.16
CA GLU A 7 31.43 36.85 39.96
C GLU A 7 30.62 35.56 40.26
N MET A 8 29.29 35.63 40.39
CA MET A 8 28.49 34.42 40.65
C MET A 8 28.43 33.47 39.45
N HIS A 9 28.41 33.99 38.22
CA HIS A 9 28.42 33.16 37.01
C HIS A 9 29.77 32.48 36.76
N LEU A 10 30.87 33.18 37.04
CA LEU A 10 32.22 32.62 36.84
C LEU A 10 32.51 31.52 37.86
N THR A 11 32.04 31.66 39.10
CA THR A 11 32.24 30.67 40.17
C THR A 11 31.41 29.40 39.92
N PHE A 12 30.21 29.52 39.32
CA PHE A 12 29.38 28.36 38.94
C PHE A 12 29.98 27.60 37.75
N ILE A 13 30.48 28.32 36.75
CA ILE A 13 31.17 27.74 35.59
C ILE A 13 32.48 27.07 36.02
N LEU A 14 33.26 27.66 36.94
CA LEU A 14 34.46 27.03 37.48
C LEU A 14 34.15 25.76 38.29
N ARG A 15 33.03 25.72 39.04
CA ARG A 15 32.63 24.51 39.79
C ARG A 15 32.16 23.39 38.86
N CYS A 16 31.47 23.70 37.78
CA CYS A 16 31.10 22.72 36.75
C CYS A 16 32.33 22.22 35.97
N LEU A 17 33.28 23.10 35.65
CA LEU A 17 34.55 22.72 35.02
C LEU A 17 35.43 21.88 35.95
N LEU A 18 35.53 22.22 37.24
CA LEU A 18 36.23 21.38 38.21
C LEU A 18 35.56 20.02 38.37
N ALA A 19 34.22 19.96 38.41
CA ALA A 19 33.48 18.71 38.48
C ALA A 19 33.72 17.83 37.24
N ALA A 20 33.69 18.42 36.04
CA ALA A 20 33.97 17.73 34.78
C ALA A 20 35.43 17.27 34.69
N VAL A 21 36.38 18.06 35.21
CA VAL A 21 37.81 17.69 35.27
C VAL A 21 38.03 16.58 36.31
N THR A 22 37.34 16.59 37.45
CA THR A 22 37.44 15.51 38.44
C THR A 22 36.85 14.19 37.96
N VAL A 23 35.73 14.22 37.22
CA VAL A 23 35.15 13.02 36.59
C VAL A 23 36.07 12.51 35.46
N SER A 24 36.70 13.41 34.69
CA SER A 24 37.67 13.04 33.65
C SER A 24 38.98 12.46 34.21
N LEU A 25 39.40 12.89 35.40
CA LEU A 25 40.59 12.40 36.10
C LEU A 25 40.37 11.05 36.82
N LEU A 26 39.14 10.75 37.24
CA LEU A 26 38.81 9.50 37.94
C LEU A 26 38.60 8.30 37.01
N ILE A 27 38.21 8.53 35.76
CA ILE A 27 37.85 7.45 34.82
C ILE A 27 38.85 7.35 33.65
N GLY A 28 39.75 8.33 33.50
CA GLY A 28 40.80 8.31 32.49
C GLY A 28 40.28 8.58 31.06
N PRO A 29 41.06 9.27 30.22
CA PRO A 29 40.63 9.66 28.87
C PRO A 29 40.31 8.46 27.98
N ILE A 30 40.87 7.28 28.26
CA ILE A 30 40.60 6.05 27.52
C ILE A 30 39.16 5.56 27.76
N VAL A 31 38.65 5.61 28.99
CA VAL A 31 37.29 5.13 29.31
C VAL A 31 36.21 6.09 28.82
N VAL A 32 36.47 7.40 28.85
CA VAL A 32 35.55 8.38 28.22
C VAL A 32 35.52 8.21 26.70
N ARG A 33 36.67 7.95 26.07
CA ARG A 33 36.75 7.68 24.62
C ARG A 33 36.14 6.32 24.26
N THR A 34 36.28 5.30 25.10
CA THR A 34 35.61 4.00 24.89
C THR A 34 34.12 4.07 25.20
N ALA A 35 33.65 4.82 26.19
CA ALA A 35 32.23 5.02 26.47
C ALA A 35 31.55 5.90 25.42
N LEU A 36 32.22 6.95 24.93
CA LEU A 36 31.76 7.72 23.77
C LEU A 36 31.81 6.90 22.50
N ASN A 37 32.86 6.11 22.23
CA ASN A 37 32.86 5.19 21.09
C ASN A 37 31.82 4.07 21.25
N TYR A 38 31.53 3.60 22.46
CA TYR A 38 30.50 2.59 22.71
C TYR A 38 29.09 3.17 22.56
N ALA A 39 28.89 4.45 22.91
CA ALA A 39 27.64 5.18 22.67
C ALA A 39 27.49 5.64 21.20
N TYR A 40 28.61 5.95 20.52
CA TYR A 40 28.63 6.37 19.12
C TYR A 40 28.54 5.18 18.15
N ASN A 41 28.99 3.99 18.58
CA ASN A 41 28.95 2.77 17.77
C ASN A 41 27.75 1.86 18.07
N ASN A 42 26.84 2.22 18.98
CA ASN A 42 25.61 1.46 19.28
C ASN A 42 24.34 2.32 19.08
N TYR A 43 24.27 3.11 18.02
CA TYR A 43 23.00 3.65 17.58
C TYR A 43 22.15 2.51 16.99
N THR A 44 21.42 1.82 17.85
CA THR A 44 20.17 1.20 17.43
C THR A 44 19.21 2.34 17.13
N LEU A 45 18.55 2.29 15.97
CA LEU A 45 17.49 3.24 15.62
C LEU A 45 16.35 3.06 16.62
N GLY A 46 16.35 3.86 17.69
CA GLY A 46 15.21 4.02 18.57
C GLY A 46 14.03 4.66 17.82
N PRO A 47 12.83 4.72 18.42
CA PRO A 47 11.69 5.36 17.77
C PRO A 47 11.93 6.86 17.56
N CYS A 48 11.74 7.32 16.33
CA CYS A 48 11.73 8.72 15.96
C CYS A 48 10.33 9.14 15.50
N ASN A 49 9.67 9.93 16.33
CA ASN A 49 8.39 10.60 16.06
C ASN A 49 8.58 12.10 15.77
N PHE A 50 9.80 12.47 15.36
CA PHE A 50 10.25 13.84 15.10
C PHE A 50 9.91 14.87 16.18
N THR A 51 9.76 14.45 17.44
CA THR A 51 9.38 15.31 18.57
C THR A 51 10.39 15.12 19.70
N ASP A 52 10.95 16.22 20.22
CA ASP A 52 11.84 16.19 21.37
C ASP A 52 11.09 16.11 22.72
N LYS A 53 11.85 16.03 23.81
CA LYS A 53 11.30 15.89 25.17
C LYS A 53 10.50 17.10 25.64
N ASP A 54 10.75 18.27 25.05
CA ASP A 54 10.09 19.53 25.37
C ASP A 54 8.87 19.77 24.44
N GLY A 55 8.62 18.86 23.48
CA GLY A 55 7.50 18.90 22.56
C GLY A 55 7.76 19.70 21.27
N PHE A 56 9.03 19.99 20.95
CA PHE A 56 9.41 20.66 19.70
C PHE A 56 9.85 19.66 18.63
N SER A 57 9.79 20.06 17.37
CA SER A 57 10.22 19.21 16.27
C SER A 57 11.73 18.93 16.31
N SER A 58 12.14 17.67 16.17
CA SER A 58 13.55 17.23 16.21
C SER A 58 13.86 16.22 15.11
N PRO A 59 15.05 16.28 14.48
CA PRO A 59 15.45 15.35 13.42
C PRO A 59 15.84 13.96 13.93
N CYS A 60 15.87 13.76 15.26
CA CYS A 60 16.36 12.53 15.90
C CYS A 60 17.79 12.19 15.44
N TYR A 61 17.95 11.13 14.66
CA TYR A 61 19.20 10.58 14.12
C TYR A 61 19.30 10.75 12.59
N PHE A 62 18.41 11.54 11.99
CA PHE A 62 18.46 11.89 10.57
C PHE A 62 19.35 13.11 10.34
N ASP A 63 20.14 13.07 9.28
CA ASP A 63 21.00 14.16 8.85
C ASP A 63 20.27 15.04 7.83
N MET A 64 19.51 16.02 8.34
CA MET A 64 18.75 16.96 7.50
C MET A 64 19.63 17.96 6.73
N HIS A 65 20.92 18.06 7.08
CA HIS A 65 21.88 18.95 6.43
C HIS A 65 22.93 18.17 5.64
N HIS A 66 22.61 16.93 5.26
CA HIS A 66 23.55 16.08 4.56
C HIS A 66 24.02 16.75 3.26
N PRO A 67 25.32 16.69 2.90
CA PRO A 67 25.85 17.39 1.72
C PRO A 67 25.16 17.03 0.39
N GLN A 68 24.59 15.82 0.28
CA GLN A 68 23.79 15.44 -0.90
C GLN A 68 22.45 16.18 -1.00
N ALA A 69 21.91 16.72 0.11
CA ALA A 69 20.75 17.59 0.09
C ALA A 69 21.04 18.88 -0.69
N ASN A 70 22.29 19.38 -0.69
CA ASN A 70 22.69 20.53 -1.51
C ASN A 70 22.72 20.23 -3.02
N LEU A 71 22.68 18.95 -3.41
CA LEU A 71 22.55 18.51 -4.80
C LEU A 71 21.08 18.25 -5.18
N SER A 72 20.17 18.35 -4.22
CA SER A 72 18.74 18.16 -4.42
C SER A 72 18.03 19.47 -4.70
N MET A 73 17.04 19.41 -5.58
CA MET A 73 16.08 20.50 -5.79
C MET A 73 15.06 20.67 -4.65
N PHE A 74 14.94 19.67 -3.78
CA PHE A 74 13.94 19.62 -2.72
C PHE A 74 14.59 19.23 -1.41
N ASN A 75 14.21 19.91 -0.33
CA ASN A 75 14.68 19.56 1.01
C ASN A 75 13.56 18.95 1.83
N TRP A 76 13.96 18.05 2.73
CA TRP A 76 13.10 17.65 3.84
C TRP A 76 13.14 18.74 4.90
N ASP A 77 11.95 19.11 5.38
CA ASP A 77 11.73 20.06 6.46
C ASP A 77 11.06 19.36 7.64
N LEU A 78 11.26 19.89 8.84
CA LEU A 78 10.49 19.48 10.00
C LEU A 78 9.20 20.28 10.05
N GLY A 79 8.09 19.59 10.27
CA GLY A 79 6.77 20.16 10.38
C GLY A 79 6.09 19.78 11.68
N CYS A 80 5.05 20.55 12.01
CA CYS A 80 4.00 20.17 12.93
C CYS A 80 2.67 20.63 12.33
N GLY A 81 1.56 20.01 12.74
CA GLY A 81 0.24 20.27 12.18
C GLY A 81 -0.20 21.75 12.25
N GLU A 82 0.15 22.47 13.33
CA GLU A 82 -0.13 23.90 13.50
C GLU A 82 0.52 24.77 12.39
N GLY A 83 1.67 24.33 11.88
CA GLY A 83 2.40 24.99 10.79
C GLY A 83 1.97 24.59 9.38
N ALA A 84 1.16 23.55 9.22
CA ALA A 84 0.86 22.93 7.93
C ALA A 84 0.20 23.88 6.91
N PHE A 85 -0.62 24.83 7.39
CA PHE A 85 -1.26 25.84 6.54
C PHE A 85 -0.28 26.80 5.86
N TRP A 86 0.86 27.06 6.50
CA TRP A 86 1.88 28.00 6.03
C TRP A 86 3.04 27.28 5.36
N MET A 87 3.39 26.09 5.85
CA MET A 87 4.57 25.35 5.43
C MET A 87 4.30 24.26 4.40
N GLY A 88 3.05 23.79 4.29
CA GLY A 88 2.71 22.56 3.60
C GLY A 88 2.77 21.34 4.54
N GLY A 89 2.43 20.17 4.00
CA GLY A 89 2.41 18.90 4.76
C GLY A 89 1.05 18.57 5.41
N PRO A 90 0.99 17.46 6.15
CA PRO A 90 -0.21 17.01 6.88
C PRO A 90 -0.66 18.01 7.97
N PRO A 91 -1.97 18.20 8.19
CA PRO A 91 -2.48 19.08 9.25
C PRO A 91 -2.31 18.51 10.67
N VAL A 92 -1.96 17.23 10.81
CA VAL A 92 -1.71 16.52 12.07
C VAL A 92 -0.60 15.49 11.86
N ASP A 93 0.14 15.14 12.92
CA ASP A 93 1.08 14.01 12.91
C ASP A 93 0.35 12.65 12.82
N ASN A 94 1.11 11.55 12.77
CA ASN A 94 0.53 10.21 12.65
C ASN A 94 -0.38 9.86 13.86
N ASN A 95 -0.09 10.41 15.03
CA ASN A 95 -0.90 10.24 16.23
C ASN A 95 -2.16 11.13 16.25
N GLY A 96 -2.39 11.95 15.22
CA GLY A 96 -3.57 12.79 15.07
C GLY A 96 -3.53 14.09 15.89
N THR A 97 -2.34 14.53 16.28
CA THR A 97 -2.09 15.75 17.05
C THR A 97 -1.56 16.87 16.16
N GLU A 98 -2.00 18.10 16.42
CA GLU A 98 -1.51 19.29 15.67
C GLU A 98 -0.12 19.74 16.13
N LYS A 99 0.36 19.27 17.28
CA LYS A 99 1.66 19.63 17.87
C LYS A 99 2.76 18.59 17.65
N GLY A 100 2.40 17.36 17.32
CA GLY A 100 3.37 16.32 17.01
C GLY A 100 4.20 16.68 15.78
N GLY A 101 5.48 16.34 15.86
CA GLY A 101 6.44 16.57 14.79
C GLY A 101 6.34 15.50 13.72
N TYR A 102 6.69 15.87 12.48
CA TYR A 102 6.94 14.94 11.38
C TYR A 102 8.00 15.54 10.44
N ALA A 103 8.62 14.72 9.61
CA ALA A 103 9.45 15.22 8.51
C ALA A 103 8.63 15.21 7.21
N PHE A 104 8.73 16.26 6.40
CA PHE A 104 8.02 16.32 5.13
C PHE A 104 8.80 17.07 4.05
N MET A 105 8.43 16.82 2.80
CA MET A 105 8.92 17.52 1.63
C MET A 105 7.72 18.13 0.89
N ASP A 106 7.77 19.42 0.59
CA ASP A 106 6.76 20.13 -0.21
C ASP A 106 7.28 20.41 -1.64
N LEU A 107 6.59 19.85 -2.63
CA LEU A 107 6.95 19.98 -4.06
C LEU A 107 6.63 21.34 -4.66
N SER A 108 5.87 22.20 -3.96
CA SER A 108 5.55 23.55 -4.43
C SER A 108 6.70 24.54 -4.24
N ARG A 109 7.71 24.19 -3.43
CA ARG A 109 8.83 25.04 -3.04
C ARG A 109 10.10 24.81 -3.89
N MET A 110 9.97 24.67 -5.20
CA MET A 110 11.14 24.59 -6.09
C MET A 110 11.91 25.92 -6.11
N SER A 111 13.25 25.86 -5.97
CA SER A 111 14.11 27.01 -6.28
C SER A 111 14.00 27.35 -7.77
N SER A 112 14.04 28.64 -8.12
CA SER A 112 13.69 29.09 -9.47
C SER A 112 14.78 28.91 -10.53
N ASP A 113 16.03 28.62 -10.17
CA ASP A 113 17.16 28.97 -11.04
C ASP A 113 18.34 27.98 -11.10
N GLU A 114 18.24 26.74 -10.62
CA GLU A 114 19.40 25.83 -10.61
C GLU A 114 19.29 24.66 -11.59
N THR A 115 19.63 24.94 -12.86
CA THR A 115 19.84 23.91 -13.88
C THR A 115 21.02 23.02 -13.48
N GLY A 116 20.76 21.78 -13.06
CA GLY A 116 21.79 20.79 -12.71
C GLY A 116 21.53 20.00 -11.42
N LEU A 117 20.55 20.41 -10.61
CA LEU A 117 20.15 19.69 -9.40
C LEU A 117 19.34 18.42 -9.72
N VAL A 118 19.37 17.44 -8.82
CA VAL A 118 18.57 16.22 -8.93
C VAL A 118 17.15 16.48 -8.38
N HIS A 119 16.13 16.11 -9.14
CA HIS A 119 14.73 16.22 -8.74
C HIS A 119 14.31 15.15 -7.71
N ARG A 120 15.03 14.99 -6.59
CA ARG A 120 14.70 14.01 -5.53
C ARG A 120 15.21 14.49 -4.19
N ALA A 121 14.42 14.41 -3.12
CA ALA A 121 14.86 14.74 -1.77
C ALA A 121 15.32 13.50 -1.02
N TRP A 122 16.47 13.59 -0.35
CA TRP A 122 17.03 12.52 0.48
C TRP A 122 17.02 12.91 1.96
N LEU A 123 16.50 12.03 2.81
CA LEU A 123 16.60 12.13 4.26
C LEU A 123 17.39 10.91 4.78
N PRO A 124 18.74 10.99 4.79
CA PRO A 124 19.59 9.90 5.25
C PRO A 124 19.71 9.88 6.77
N THR A 125 19.80 8.69 7.35
CA THR A 125 20.25 8.51 8.73
C THR A 125 21.75 8.76 8.86
N HIS A 126 22.24 8.89 10.10
CA HIS A 126 23.65 8.63 10.39
C HIS A 126 24.02 7.17 10.05
N HIS A 127 25.33 6.86 10.03
CA HIS A 127 25.82 5.52 9.76
C HIS A 127 25.31 4.52 10.81
N LEU A 128 24.79 3.40 10.32
CA LEU A 128 24.32 2.27 11.08
C LEU A 128 25.29 1.10 10.88
N ASN A 129 25.40 0.25 11.89
CA ASN A 129 26.18 -0.98 11.80
C ASN A 129 25.48 -2.00 10.89
N ALA A 130 26.27 -2.92 10.34
CA ALA A 130 25.77 -4.08 9.62
C ALA A 130 24.68 -4.84 10.42
N THR A 131 23.72 -5.42 9.70
CA THR A 131 22.69 -6.26 10.29
C THR A 131 23.26 -7.64 10.64
N SER A 132 22.58 -8.36 11.53
CA SER A 132 22.80 -9.81 11.64
C SER A 132 22.20 -10.54 10.42
N PRO A 133 22.52 -11.83 10.20
CA PRO A 133 21.85 -12.66 9.19
C PRO A 133 20.33 -12.80 9.40
N LYS A 134 19.85 -12.54 10.62
CA LYS A 134 18.41 -12.52 10.92
C LYS A 134 17.70 -11.23 10.46
N GLY A 135 18.43 -10.31 9.83
CA GLY A 135 17.88 -9.08 9.28
C GLY A 135 17.38 -8.07 10.32
N LYS A 136 16.73 -7.03 9.80
CA LYS A 136 16.04 -5.98 10.55
C LYS A 136 14.69 -5.71 9.89
N CYS A 137 13.72 -5.29 10.70
CA CYS A 137 12.42 -4.84 10.24
C CYS A 137 12.29 -3.34 10.49
N LEU A 138 12.16 -2.58 9.40
CA LEU A 138 11.87 -1.16 9.46
C LEU A 138 10.37 -0.93 9.49
N HIS A 139 9.94 -0.10 10.43
CA HIS A 139 8.59 0.43 10.52
C HIS A 139 8.62 1.95 10.41
N PHE A 140 7.61 2.51 9.77
CA PHE A 140 7.44 3.94 9.63
C PHE A 140 6.00 4.27 9.26
N SER A 141 5.57 5.48 9.58
CA SER A 141 4.33 6.06 9.08
C SER A 141 4.64 7.03 7.94
N TYR A 142 3.75 7.10 6.95
CA TYR A 142 3.91 8.01 5.82
C TYR A 142 2.56 8.59 5.38
N SER A 143 2.60 9.79 4.82
CA SER A 143 1.46 10.45 4.19
C SER A 143 1.89 11.11 2.88
N ILE A 144 1.16 10.81 1.82
CA ILE A 144 1.38 11.31 0.46
C ILE A 144 0.09 11.94 -0.05
N ASP A 145 0.16 13.20 -0.47
CA ASP A 145 -0.97 13.90 -1.10
C ASP A 145 -0.51 14.88 -2.18
N GLY A 146 -1.40 15.16 -3.13
CA GLY A 146 -1.19 16.14 -4.18
C GLY A 146 -0.91 15.55 -5.56
N LEU A 147 -0.85 16.43 -6.56
CA LEU A 147 -0.91 16.05 -7.97
C LEU A 147 0.45 15.77 -8.62
N SER A 148 1.54 16.35 -8.06
CA SER A 148 2.89 16.22 -8.61
C SER A 148 3.78 15.22 -7.87
N VAL A 149 3.27 14.56 -6.83
CA VAL A 149 4.06 13.58 -6.08
C VAL A 149 4.29 12.32 -6.92
N GLY A 150 5.54 11.91 -7.04
CA GLY A 150 5.96 10.69 -7.72
C GLY A 150 5.90 9.47 -6.81
N GLY A 151 6.34 9.63 -5.56
CA GLY A 151 6.29 8.57 -4.56
C GLY A 151 7.28 8.78 -3.41
N LEU A 152 7.34 7.77 -2.55
CA LEU A 152 8.29 7.61 -1.47
C LEU A 152 8.98 6.25 -1.63
N ARG A 153 10.31 6.22 -1.46
CA ARG A 153 11.06 4.96 -1.39
C ARG A 153 12.06 4.98 -0.25
N VAL A 154 12.36 3.80 0.26
CA VAL A 154 13.39 3.56 1.26
C VAL A 154 14.56 2.87 0.59
N LEU A 155 15.74 3.48 0.71
CA LEU A 155 16.98 2.97 0.16
C LEU A 155 17.91 2.52 1.29
N VAL A 156 18.61 1.42 1.05
CA VAL A 156 19.81 1.07 1.81
C VAL A 156 20.99 1.58 1.00
N ASN A 157 21.69 2.58 1.54
CA ASN A 157 22.95 3.06 1.01
C ASN A 157 24.10 2.41 1.78
N ALA A 158 24.56 1.26 1.27
CA ALA A 158 25.70 0.51 1.78
C ALA A 158 27.02 1.07 1.22
N THR A 159 28.14 0.57 1.74
CA THR A 159 29.47 1.11 1.37
C THR A 159 29.80 0.88 -0.12
N ASP A 160 29.27 -0.18 -0.71
CA ASP A 160 29.54 -0.67 -2.06
C ASP A 160 28.37 -0.50 -3.04
N VAL A 161 27.14 -0.42 -2.53
CA VAL A 161 25.93 -0.38 -3.36
C VAL A 161 24.80 0.40 -2.69
N THR A 162 23.95 1.05 -3.50
CA THR A 162 22.65 1.58 -3.05
C THR A 162 21.54 0.82 -3.76
N TYR A 163 20.57 0.33 -3.00
CA TYR A 163 19.40 -0.37 -3.54
C TYR A 163 18.12 -0.01 -2.79
N THR A 164 16.99 -0.13 -3.48
CA THR A 164 15.66 0.13 -2.91
C THR A 164 15.19 -1.12 -2.16
N ILE A 165 14.73 -0.95 -0.91
CA ILE A 165 14.10 -2.03 -0.13
C ILE A 165 12.58 -1.90 -0.09
N TRP A 166 12.05 -0.68 -0.24
CA TRP A 166 10.62 -0.42 -0.22
C TRP A 166 10.29 0.79 -1.09
N GLU A 167 9.16 0.78 -1.78
CA GLU A 167 8.68 1.90 -2.59
C GLU A 167 7.15 1.90 -2.64
N THR A 168 6.57 3.10 -2.60
CA THR A 168 5.18 3.32 -2.98
C THR A 168 5.08 4.55 -3.88
N LYS A 169 4.25 4.44 -4.91
CA LYS A 169 3.88 5.55 -5.81
C LYS A 169 2.45 6.01 -5.56
N ASP A 170 1.78 5.40 -4.60
CA ASP A 170 0.35 5.56 -4.36
C ASP A 170 0.09 6.74 -3.44
N SER A 171 -0.94 7.51 -3.77
CA SER A 171 -1.40 8.58 -2.90
C SER A 171 -2.16 8.01 -1.72
N THR A 172 -2.00 8.66 -0.58
CA THR A 172 -2.77 8.38 0.64
C THR A 172 -3.99 9.31 0.79
N ASP A 173 -4.23 10.24 -0.16
CA ASP A 173 -5.24 11.32 -0.09
C ASP A 173 -5.11 12.11 1.24
N GLY A 174 -3.86 12.29 1.69
CA GLY A 174 -3.49 12.98 2.92
C GLY A 174 -3.67 12.20 4.22
N GLY A 175 -4.11 10.94 4.15
CA GLY A 175 -4.16 10.05 5.31
C GLY A 175 -2.78 9.56 5.74
N TRP A 176 -2.62 9.18 7.00
CA TRP A 176 -1.43 8.48 7.47
C TRP A 176 -1.58 6.97 7.25
N MET A 177 -0.55 6.36 6.67
CA MET A 177 -0.45 4.93 6.38
C MET A 177 0.82 4.38 7.03
N ASN A 178 0.80 3.10 7.40
CA ASN A 178 1.97 2.42 7.97
C ASN A 178 2.72 1.66 6.87
N GLY A 179 4.02 1.93 6.74
CA GLY A 179 4.97 1.15 5.96
C GLY A 179 5.78 0.22 6.84
N LYS A 180 6.11 -0.95 6.30
CA LYS A 180 7.10 -1.84 6.89
C LYS A 180 7.91 -2.54 5.80
N VAL A 181 9.16 -2.88 6.12
CA VAL A 181 10.02 -3.63 5.20
C VAL A 181 11.10 -4.37 5.97
N SER A 182 11.34 -5.61 5.59
CA SER A 182 12.46 -6.40 6.10
C SER A 182 13.67 -6.32 5.17
N PHE A 183 14.88 -6.27 5.74
CA PHE A 183 16.11 -6.25 4.94
C PHE A 183 17.32 -6.79 5.72
N THR A 184 18.36 -7.17 4.98
CA THR A 184 19.69 -7.56 5.49
C THR A 184 20.76 -6.68 4.83
N CYS A 185 21.81 -6.34 5.57
CA CYS A 185 22.95 -5.61 5.03
C CYS A 185 24.24 -5.97 5.80
N GLU A 186 25.19 -6.61 5.13
CA GLU A 186 26.41 -7.14 5.76
C GLU A 186 27.49 -6.09 6.02
N THR A 187 27.35 -4.89 5.47
CA THR A 187 28.29 -3.78 5.66
C THR A 187 27.60 -2.61 6.37
N PRO A 188 28.36 -1.68 6.99
CA PRO A 188 27.78 -0.45 7.53
C PRO A 188 27.03 0.33 6.44
N PHE A 189 25.85 0.82 6.78
CA PHE A 189 24.92 1.42 5.82
C PHE A 189 24.23 2.67 6.38
N ARG A 190 23.51 3.38 5.52
CA ARG A 190 22.53 4.40 5.91
C ARG A 190 21.16 4.03 5.34
N LEU A 191 20.12 4.26 6.11
CA LEU A 191 18.76 4.26 5.58
C LEU A 191 18.49 5.64 5.00
N VAL A 192 17.89 5.69 3.81
CA VAL A 192 17.55 6.95 3.15
C VAL A 192 16.08 6.91 2.77
N MET A 193 15.29 7.80 3.37
CA MET A 193 13.95 8.09 2.87
C MET A 193 14.10 9.03 1.68
N GLU A 194 13.72 8.57 0.49
CA GLU A 194 13.77 9.37 -0.73
C GLU A 194 12.36 9.67 -1.22
N ALA A 195 12.06 10.96 -1.38
CA ALA A 195 10.83 11.42 -2.03
C ALA A 195 11.16 12.04 -3.39
N PHE A 196 10.29 11.82 -4.38
CA PHE A 196 10.52 12.28 -5.75
C PHE A 196 9.22 12.78 -6.40
N PRO A 197 9.28 13.77 -7.31
CA PRO A 197 8.13 14.22 -8.09
C PRO A 197 7.86 13.28 -9.27
N ARG A 198 6.61 13.21 -9.70
CA ARG A 198 6.19 12.51 -10.93
C ARG A 198 6.60 13.32 -12.17
N GLU A 199 6.31 14.61 -12.15
CA GLU A 199 6.62 15.55 -13.21
C GLU A 199 7.60 16.60 -12.68
N PRO A 200 8.92 16.38 -12.87
CA PRO A 200 9.96 17.19 -12.23
C PRO A 200 9.92 18.68 -12.56
N TYR A 201 9.26 19.07 -13.66
CA TYR A 201 9.20 20.44 -14.14
C TYR A 201 7.86 21.15 -13.86
N LEU A 202 6.84 20.44 -13.38
CA LEU A 202 5.53 21.04 -13.09
C LEU A 202 5.36 21.35 -11.60
N ARG A 203 5.33 22.65 -11.29
CA ARG A 203 5.04 23.18 -9.96
C ARG A 203 3.55 23.00 -9.63
N ARG A 204 3.21 21.94 -8.92
CA ARG A 204 1.88 21.77 -8.31
C ARG A 204 2.03 21.42 -6.84
N ARG A 205 0.99 21.72 -6.06
CA ARG A 205 0.95 21.38 -4.64
C ARG A 205 0.99 19.86 -4.46
N GLY A 206 1.74 19.43 -3.46
CA GLY A 206 1.80 18.06 -2.99
C GLY A 206 2.95 17.89 -2.02
N TYR A 207 2.82 16.89 -1.14
CA TYR A 207 3.81 16.60 -0.14
C TYR A 207 4.02 15.10 0.02
N VAL A 208 5.19 14.75 0.55
CA VAL A 208 5.48 13.46 1.15
C VAL A 208 5.90 13.72 2.59
N ALA A 209 5.29 13.04 3.55
CA ALA A 209 5.62 13.14 4.96
C ALA A 209 5.91 11.75 5.53
N VAL A 210 6.80 11.68 6.52
CA VAL A 210 7.15 10.49 7.27
C VAL A 210 7.18 10.79 8.77
N ASP A 211 6.82 9.79 9.56
CA ASP A 211 6.72 9.87 11.02
C ASP A 211 6.93 8.47 11.65
N ASP A 212 7.06 8.40 12.97
CA ASP A 212 7.14 7.17 13.78
C ASP A 212 8.06 6.08 13.21
N ILE A 213 9.31 6.44 12.91
CA ILE A 213 10.30 5.56 12.28
C ILE A 213 11.05 4.77 13.36
N TYR A 214 11.14 3.45 13.24
CA TYR A 214 11.92 2.60 14.14
C TYR A 214 12.37 1.29 13.49
N LEU A 215 13.44 0.70 14.04
CA LEU A 215 13.89 -0.65 13.67
C LEU A 215 13.62 -1.67 14.77
N ILE A 216 13.24 -2.88 14.37
CA ILE A 216 13.18 -4.06 15.23
C ILE A 216 14.22 -5.08 14.75
N ASP A 217 14.81 -5.83 15.69
CA ASP A 217 15.66 -6.98 15.40
C ASP A 217 14.84 -8.14 14.81
N GLY A 218 15.32 -8.70 13.69
CA GLY A 218 14.60 -9.75 12.98
C GLY A 218 13.78 -9.23 11.80
N PHE A 219 13.29 -10.15 10.96
CA PHE A 219 12.33 -9.87 9.90
C PHE A 219 10.97 -9.44 10.47
N CYS A 220 10.24 -8.64 9.71
CA CYS A 220 8.87 -8.25 10.05
C CYS A 220 7.99 -9.50 10.15
N ALA A 221 6.98 -9.47 11.02
CA ALA A 221 6.08 -10.61 11.18
C ALA A 221 5.46 -11.02 9.83
N GLY A 222 5.73 -12.27 9.43
CA GLY A 222 5.26 -12.90 8.19
C GLY A 222 6.17 -12.71 6.98
N ASP A 223 7.14 -11.79 7.03
CA ASP A 223 8.14 -11.66 5.97
C ASP A 223 9.21 -12.75 6.12
N CYS A 224 9.76 -13.24 5.01
CA CYS A 224 10.93 -14.12 5.02
C CYS A 224 11.61 -14.20 3.65
N THR A 225 12.92 -13.98 3.64
CA THR A 225 13.79 -14.12 2.44
C THR A 225 14.63 -15.39 2.48
N PHE A 226 14.44 -16.26 3.48
CA PHE A 226 15.14 -17.55 3.65
C PHE A 226 16.68 -17.54 3.63
N GLU A 227 17.30 -16.36 3.71
CA GLU A 227 18.75 -16.15 3.65
C GLU A 227 19.54 -16.97 4.69
N HIS A 228 19.01 -17.04 5.90
CA HIS A 228 19.65 -17.68 7.06
C HIS A 228 18.89 -18.91 7.57
N ASP A 229 17.58 -18.77 7.78
CA ASP A 229 16.68 -19.78 8.32
C ASP A 229 15.26 -19.60 7.76
N PHE A 230 14.29 -20.40 8.23
CA PHE A 230 12.86 -20.23 7.92
C PHE A 230 12.24 -18.98 8.59
N CYS A 231 13.03 -18.05 9.12
CA CYS A 231 12.57 -16.90 9.89
C CYS A 231 11.67 -17.37 11.05
N ASN A 232 10.39 -16.97 11.06
CA ASN A 232 9.39 -17.43 12.02
C ASN A 232 8.38 -18.43 11.41
N TRP A 233 8.65 -18.93 10.19
CA TRP A 233 7.88 -19.98 9.56
C TRP A 233 8.30 -21.35 10.09
N THR A 234 7.35 -22.28 10.17
CA THR A 234 7.58 -23.60 10.76
C THR A 234 7.00 -24.69 9.89
N ASN A 235 7.77 -25.76 9.65
CA ASN A 235 7.21 -27.00 9.12
C ASN A 235 6.17 -27.57 10.08
N SER A 236 5.19 -28.26 9.52
CA SER A 236 4.24 -29.03 10.31
C SER A 236 4.92 -30.29 10.86
N ASN A 237 4.48 -30.75 12.04
CA ASN A 237 4.97 -32.00 12.62
C ASN A 237 3.93 -33.12 12.58
N THR A 238 2.70 -32.84 12.13
CA THR A 238 1.55 -33.75 12.32
C THR A 238 0.50 -33.71 11.22
N SER A 239 0.62 -32.81 10.24
CA SER A 239 -0.44 -32.55 9.24
C SER A 239 -0.02 -32.82 7.80
N ASP A 240 1.17 -33.38 7.58
CA ASP A 240 1.83 -33.57 6.29
C ASP A 240 2.76 -34.80 6.32
N GLU A 241 3.24 -35.19 5.14
CA GLU A 241 4.07 -36.39 4.93
C GLU A 241 5.57 -36.10 4.95
N PHE A 242 6.00 -34.87 4.60
CA PHE A 242 7.40 -34.47 4.57
C PHE A 242 7.57 -32.95 4.74
N ASP A 243 8.82 -32.50 4.93
CA ASP A 243 9.14 -31.11 5.29
C ASP A 243 9.71 -30.29 4.12
N TRP A 244 9.44 -28.98 4.15
CA TRP A 244 10.19 -28.00 3.37
C TRP A 244 11.65 -27.94 3.83
N LYS A 245 12.57 -27.79 2.88
CA LYS A 245 14.02 -27.68 3.09
C LYS A 245 14.52 -26.32 2.62
N MET A 246 15.68 -25.90 3.11
CA MET A 246 16.35 -24.70 2.61
C MET A 246 17.35 -25.07 1.51
N GLY A 247 17.29 -24.34 0.40
CA GLY A 247 18.20 -24.44 -0.73
C GLY A 247 19.01 -23.16 -0.90
N ARG A 248 20.18 -23.29 -1.53
CA ARG A 248 21.00 -22.15 -2.03
C ARG A 248 21.27 -22.25 -3.53
N GLY A 249 20.52 -23.11 -4.22
CA GLY A 249 20.73 -23.51 -5.61
C GLY A 249 20.64 -25.03 -5.76
N SER A 250 19.95 -25.48 -6.80
CA SER A 250 19.85 -26.90 -7.13
C SER A 250 21.07 -27.35 -7.95
N PRO A 251 21.77 -28.44 -7.57
CA PRO A 251 22.79 -29.04 -8.43
C PRO A 251 22.19 -29.83 -9.60
N SER A 252 20.87 -30.03 -9.64
CA SER A 252 20.16 -30.73 -10.71
C SER A 252 19.91 -29.78 -11.88
N SER A 253 20.18 -30.25 -13.10
CA SER A 253 19.82 -29.53 -14.33
C SER A 253 18.36 -29.73 -14.73
N VAL A 254 17.61 -30.55 -13.98
CA VAL A 254 16.27 -31.03 -14.35
C VAL A 254 15.20 -30.66 -13.31
N THR A 255 15.59 -30.36 -12.07
CA THR A 255 14.70 -30.01 -10.96
C THR A 255 15.27 -28.89 -10.10
N GLY A 256 14.39 -28.08 -9.50
CA GLY A 256 14.75 -27.02 -8.57
C GLY A 256 15.40 -25.80 -9.21
N PRO A 257 15.20 -24.60 -8.64
CA PRO A 257 15.81 -23.42 -9.21
C PRO A 257 17.33 -23.48 -9.03
N SER A 258 18.04 -23.22 -10.11
CA SER A 258 19.51 -23.18 -10.11
C SER A 258 20.06 -22.14 -9.12
N ARG A 259 19.25 -21.13 -8.76
CA ARG A 259 19.59 -19.95 -7.96
C ARG A 259 18.35 -19.41 -7.19
N ASP A 260 18.55 -18.79 -6.04
CA ASP A 260 17.49 -18.02 -5.34
C ASP A 260 16.98 -16.84 -6.18
N HIS A 261 15.85 -16.24 -5.79
CA HIS A 261 15.27 -15.17 -6.58
C HIS A 261 16.19 -13.93 -6.61
N GLY A 262 16.71 -13.48 -5.46
CA GLY A 262 17.62 -12.33 -5.38
C GLY A 262 18.91 -12.49 -6.19
N SER A 263 19.47 -13.71 -6.23
CA SER A 263 20.65 -14.03 -7.03
C SER A 263 20.37 -14.32 -8.50
N SER A 264 19.15 -14.73 -8.86
CA SER A 264 18.74 -14.87 -10.26
C SER A 264 18.75 -13.51 -10.97
N VAL A 265 18.53 -12.43 -10.22
CA VAL A 265 18.59 -11.04 -10.72
C VAL A 265 20.02 -10.46 -10.67
N THR A 266 20.83 -10.84 -9.66
CA THR A 266 22.17 -10.24 -9.42
C THR A 266 23.37 -11.11 -9.86
N TRP A 267 23.11 -12.33 -10.35
CA TRP A 267 24.08 -13.36 -10.74
C TRP A 267 25.09 -13.82 -9.65
N ARG A 268 24.81 -13.56 -8.35
CA ARG A 268 25.68 -13.95 -7.21
C ARG A 268 25.10 -15.10 -6.40
N GLU A 269 25.80 -16.22 -6.23
CA GLU A 269 25.31 -17.40 -5.45
C GLU A 269 25.34 -17.16 -3.93
N THR A 270 24.54 -16.21 -3.42
CA THR A 270 24.59 -15.80 -2.02
C THR A 270 23.25 -15.77 -1.29
N GLY A 271 22.13 -16.20 -1.90
CA GLY A 271 20.83 -16.20 -1.24
C GLY A 271 20.32 -17.57 -0.77
N GLY A 272 19.14 -17.58 -0.16
CA GLY A 272 18.46 -18.79 0.30
C GLY A 272 17.00 -18.82 -0.14
N TYR A 273 16.44 -20.01 -0.33
CA TYR A 273 15.02 -20.20 -0.62
C TYR A 273 14.49 -21.45 0.11
N ALA A 274 13.17 -21.54 0.29
CA ALA A 274 12.53 -22.76 0.76
C ALA A 274 12.08 -23.60 -0.44
N TYR A 275 12.30 -24.92 -0.41
CA TYR A 275 11.84 -25.83 -1.46
C TYR A 275 11.41 -27.18 -0.92
N ILE A 276 10.58 -27.88 -1.69
CA ILE A 276 10.30 -29.29 -1.51
C ILE A 276 11.14 -30.14 -2.45
N ASP A 277 11.60 -31.27 -1.94
CA ASP A 277 12.36 -32.27 -2.68
C ASP A 277 11.42 -33.43 -3.01
N SER A 278 11.07 -33.60 -4.28
CA SER A 278 10.13 -34.66 -4.68
C SER A 278 10.76 -36.05 -4.76
N SER A 279 12.05 -36.20 -4.50
CA SER A 279 12.75 -37.47 -4.65
C SER A 279 12.31 -38.53 -3.61
N PHE A 280 12.68 -39.79 -3.87
CA PHE A 280 12.41 -40.90 -2.96
C PHE A 280 12.90 -40.57 -1.52
N PRO A 281 12.10 -40.84 -0.47
CA PRO A 281 10.97 -41.77 -0.39
C PRO A 281 9.58 -41.19 -0.70
N ASN A 282 9.49 -39.94 -1.14
CA ASN A 282 8.22 -39.25 -1.36
C ASN A 282 7.45 -39.82 -2.56
N LYS A 283 6.11 -39.75 -2.52
CA LYS A 283 5.17 -40.37 -3.45
C LYS A 283 4.19 -39.36 -4.05
N PRO A 284 3.52 -39.70 -5.17
CA PRO A 284 2.41 -38.89 -5.69
C PRO A 284 1.34 -38.67 -4.61
N GLY A 285 0.92 -37.42 -4.43
CA GLY A 285 -0.08 -36.99 -3.45
C GLY A 285 0.48 -36.65 -2.08
N ASP A 286 1.76 -36.92 -1.79
CA ASP A 286 2.41 -36.48 -0.55
C ASP A 286 2.50 -34.95 -0.51
N ARG A 287 2.34 -34.39 0.69
CA ARG A 287 2.27 -32.95 0.92
C ARG A 287 3.28 -32.50 1.96
N ALA A 288 3.63 -31.22 1.88
CA ALA A 288 4.41 -30.50 2.88
C ALA A 288 3.76 -29.17 3.23
N HIS A 289 3.65 -28.86 4.52
CA HIS A 289 3.03 -27.63 5.01
C HIS A 289 4.04 -26.72 5.70
N LEU A 290 4.21 -25.51 5.16
CA LEU A 290 4.95 -24.43 5.81
C LEU A 290 3.98 -23.42 6.41
N TRP A 291 4.01 -23.28 7.74
CA TRP A 291 3.11 -22.42 8.49
C TRP A 291 3.74 -21.09 8.84
N SER A 292 3.00 -20.01 8.64
CA SER A 292 3.41 -18.68 9.10
C SER A 292 3.35 -18.58 10.63
N PRO A 293 4.04 -17.58 11.23
CA PRO A 293 3.69 -17.14 12.58
C PRO A 293 2.22 -16.68 12.62
N VAL A 294 1.66 -16.53 13.82
CA VAL A 294 0.32 -15.94 13.96
C VAL A 294 0.35 -14.50 13.47
N LEU A 295 -0.42 -14.22 12.43
CA LEU A 295 -0.60 -12.91 11.85
C LEU A 295 -1.83 -12.26 12.47
N ASN A 296 -1.69 -11.01 12.87
CA ASN A 296 -2.81 -10.21 13.35
C ASN A 296 -3.23 -9.24 12.25
N PRO A 297 -4.53 -9.11 11.96
CA PRO A 297 -5.01 -8.10 11.03
C PRO A 297 -4.68 -6.69 11.58
N HIS A 298 -4.25 -5.79 10.70
CA HIS A 298 -3.90 -4.42 11.09
C HIS A 298 -5.15 -3.53 11.27
N GLY A 299 -5.20 -2.74 12.34
CA GLY A 299 -6.19 -1.69 12.58
C GLY A 299 -7.64 -2.21 12.66
N ASN A 300 -8.59 -1.48 12.05
CA ASN A 300 -10.01 -1.85 11.94
C ASN A 300 -10.27 -3.07 11.02
N GLY A 301 -9.34 -4.04 10.96
CA GLY A 301 -9.48 -5.27 10.20
C GLY A 301 -9.09 -5.18 8.73
N SER A 302 -8.21 -4.26 8.34
CA SER A 302 -7.78 -4.08 6.94
C SER A 302 -7.17 -5.36 6.35
N ALA A 303 -7.48 -5.66 5.09
CA ALA A 303 -6.85 -6.76 4.35
C ALA A 303 -5.34 -6.52 4.18
N LEU A 304 -4.59 -7.62 4.09
CA LEU A 304 -3.16 -7.66 3.76
C LEU A 304 -2.98 -8.25 2.37
N CYS A 305 -1.90 -7.90 1.70
CA CYS A 305 -1.45 -8.55 0.48
C CYS A 305 -0.25 -9.41 0.81
N LEU A 306 -0.37 -10.71 0.58
CA LEU A 306 0.77 -11.62 0.58
C LEU A 306 1.40 -11.61 -0.80
N SER A 307 2.67 -11.22 -0.89
CA SER A 307 3.47 -11.34 -2.10
C SER A 307 4.64 -12.29 -1.85
N PHE A 308 4.96 -13.13 -2.82
CA PHE A 308 6.04 -14.10 -2.74
C PHE A 308 6.53 -14.45 -4.15
N TRP A 309 7.69 -15.07 -4.24
CA TRP A 309 8.20 -15.64 -5.48
C TRP A 309 8.10 -17.16 -5.40
N THR A 310 7.78 -17.81 -6.51
CA THR A 310 7.74 -19.27 -6.59
C THR A 310 8.34 -19.78 -7.88
N SER A 311 9.04 -20.91 -7.80
CA SER A 311 9.52 -21.66 -8.95
C SER A 311 8.93 -23.06 -8.86
N LEU A 312 8.22 -23.48 -9.90
CA LEU A 312 7.62 -24.80 -9.97
C LEU A 312 8.33 -25.59 -11.07
N TYR A 313 9.65 -25.80 -11.01
CA TYR A 313 10.42 -26.38 -12.10
C TYR A 313 10.36 -27.91 -12.14
N GLY A 314 9.89 -28.48 -13.26
CA GLY A 314 9.95 -29.92 -13.52
C GLY A 314 8.75 -30.48 -14.29
N ALA A 315 8.84 -31.73 -14.74
CA ALA A 315 7.73 -32.43 -15.42
C ALA A 315 6.71 -33.02 -14.42
N GLY A 316 7.12 -33.20 -13.17
CA GLY A 316 6.35 -33.84 -12.10
C GLY A 316 5.64 -32.90 -11.13
N VAL A 317 5.52 -31.61 -11.47
CA VAL A 317 4.97 -30.59 -10.56
C VAL A 317 3.54 -30.96 -10.20
N GLY A 318 3.25 -31.05 -8.91
CA GLY A 318 1.88 -31.14 -8.41
C GLY A 318 1.27 -29.76 -8.30
N ALA A 319 0.95 -29.33 -7.08
CA ALA A 319 0.29 -28.05 -6.85
C ALA A 319 1.00 -27.28 -5.72
N LEU A 320 1.00 -25.96 -5.84
CA LEU A 320 1.25 -25.06 -4.72
C LEU A 320 -0.08 -24.41 -4.33
N ARG A 321 -0.49 -24.54 -3.08
CA ARG A 321 -1.73 -23.96 -2.54
C ARG A 321 -1.44 -23.10 -1.33
N ILE A 322 -2.25 -22.06 -1.16
CA ILE A 322 -2.21 -21.20 0.02
C ILE A 322 -3.55 -21.27 0.73
N TYR A 323 -3.49 -21.57 2.03
CA TYR A 323 -4.65 -21.60 2.90
C TYR A 323 -4.54 -20.55 4.00
N MET A 324 -5.69 -20.15 4.52
CA MET A 324 -5.80 -19.38 5.75
C MET A 324 -6.37 -20.28 6.85
N TYR A 325 -5.63 -20.39 7.95
CA TYR A 325 -6.09 -21.05 9.18
C TYR A 325 -6.57 -20.00 10.18
N ASP A 326 -7.84 -20.08 10.57
CA ASP A 326 -8.41 -19.20 11.58
C ASP A 326 -8.07 -19.74 12.99
N ASN A 327 -7.20 -19.02 13.70
CA ASN A 327 -6.77 -19.41 15.05
C ASN A 327 -7.88 -19.31 16.11
N THR A 328 -8.99 -18.63 15.82
CA THR A 328 -10.11 -18.47 16.75
C THR A 328 -11.11 -19.60 16.65
N THR A 329 -11.37 -20.11 15.44
CA THR A 329 -12.28 -21.24 15.20
C THR A 329 -11.55 -22.57 15.05
N ASN A 330 -10.22 -22.56 14.96
CA ASN A 330 -9.39 -23.72 14.67
C ASN A 330 -9.82 -24.46 13.40
N SER A 331 -10.03 -23.69 12.33
CA SER A 331 -10.51 -24.22 11.05
C SER A 331 -9.71 -23.66 9.88
N THR A 332 -9.44 -24.51 8.90
CA THR A 332 -8.90 -24.13 7.60
C THR A 332 -10.05 -24.05 6.59
N GLY A 333 -10.11 -22.98 5.80
CA GLY A 333 -11.06 -22.87 4.69
C GLY A 333 -10.54 -23.52 3.40
N ASP A 334 -11.24 -23.29 2.30
CA ASP A 334 -10.78 -23.62 0.95
C ASP A 334 -9.50 -22.83 0.58
N PRO A 335 -8.67 -23.32 -0.37
CA PRO A 335 -7.48 -22.60 -0.80
C PRO A 335 -7.85 -21.22 -1.35
N ILE A 336 -7.10 -20.20 -0.94
CA ILE A 336 -7.28 -18.83 -1.40
C ILE A 336 -6.47 -18.51 -2.66
N TRP A 337 -5.47 -19.34 -2.94
CA TRP A 337 -4.60 -19.29 -4.11
C TRP A 337 -4.16 -20.72 -4.41
N GLU A 338 -4.14 -21.10 -5.69
CA GLU A 338 -3.72 -22.41 -6.15
C GLU A 338 -3.06 -22.29 -7.51
N LEU A 339 -1.88 -22.88 -7.67
CA LEU A 339 -1.21 -22.99 -8.96
C LEU A 339 -0.85 -24.44 -9.24
N TYR A 340 -1.36 -24.95 -10.36
CA TYR A 340 -1.09 -26.27 -10.89
C TYR A 340 -0.65 -26.13 -12.34
N THR A 341 0.54 -26.62 -12.69
CA THR A 341 1.10 -26.41 -14.02
C THR A 341 0.84 -27.58 -14.95
N GLY A 342 0.64 -28.79 -14.40
CA GLY A 342 0.30 -30.04 -15.11
C GLY A 342 1.25 -30.46 -16.25
N THR A 343 2.30 -29.66 -16.49
CA THR A 343 3.19 -29.70 -17.63
C THR A 343 4.53 -29.11 -17.20
N ARG A 344 5.59 -29.41 -17.96
CA ARG A 344 6.93 -28.90 -17.69
C ARG A 344 7.00 -27.40 -17.87
N THR A 345 7.20 -26.68 -16.77
CA THR A 345 7.54 -25.26 -16.71
C THR A 345 9.05 -25.06 -16.90
N PRO A 346 9.48 -23.88 -17.36
CA PRO A 346 10.89 -23.52 -17.40
C PRO A 346 11.42 -23.23 -15.98
N ASP A 347 12.75 -23.30 -15.82
CA ASP A 347 13.44 -22.84 -14.60
C ASP A 347 13.35 -21.30 -14.51
N GLN A 348 12.25 -20.81 -13.93
CA GLN A 348 11.96 -19.38 -13.77
C GLN A 348 11.20 -19.14 -12.48
N TRP A 349 11.51 -18.01 -11.85
CA TRP A 349 10.74 -17.49 -10.72
C TRP A 349 9.52 -16.71 -11.23
N TYR A 350 8.37 -16.97 -10.61
CA TYR A 350 7.11 -16.29 -10.86
C TYR A 350 6.66 -15.59 -9.60
N LYS A 351 6.21 -14.33 -9.75
CA LYS A 351 5.61 -13.59 -8.63
C LYS A 351 4.18 -14.09 -8.39
N GLY A 352 3.88 -14.45 -7.15
CA GLY A 352 2.55 -14.74 -6.67
C GLY A 352 2.07 -13.63 -5.74
N GLU A 353 0.81 -13.23 -5.88
CA GLU A 353 0.14 -12.36 -4.90
C GLU A 353 -1.25 -12.92 -4.57
N VAL A 354 -1.69 -12.70 -3.32
CA VAL A 354 -3.04 -13.07 -2.88
C VAL A 354 -3.49 -12.16 -1.72
N PRO A 355 -4.76 -11.71 -1.71
CA PRO A 355 -5.30 -10.95 -0.60
C PRO A 355 -5.63 -11.85 0.60
N LEU A 356 -5.20 -11.42 1.79
CA LEU A 356 -5.48 -12.03 3.09
C LEU A 356 -6.51 -11.16 3.83
N SER A 357 -7.71 -11.70 4.09
CA SER A 357 -8.86 -10.88 4.51
C SER A 357 -9.59 -11.38 5.76
N LEU A 358 -8.93 -12.19 6.59
CA LEU A 358 -9.49 -12.62 7.88
C LEU A 358 -9.40 -11.49 8.93
N PRO A 359 -10.51 -11.10 9.57
CA PRO A 359 -10.56 -10.01 10.55
C PRO A 359 -10.14 -10.45 11.97
N ARG A 360 -9.51 -11.62 12.09
CA ARG A 360 -9.11 -12.24 13.37
C ARG A 360 -7.69 -12.79 13.23
N PRO A 361 -6.97 -13.09 14.32
CA PRO A 361 -5.67 -13.73 14.22
C PRO A 361 -5.74 -15.01 13.38
N PHE A 362 -4.83 -15.14 12.42
CA PHE A 362 -4.80 -16.26 11.48
C PHE A 362 -3.36 -16.68 11.17
N ARG A 363 -3.20 -17.84 10.52
CA ARG A 363 -1.93 -18.26 9.91
C ARG A 363 -2.13 -18.50 8.43
N VAL A 364 -1.07 -18.28 7.67
CA VAL A 364 -0.96 -18.69 6.26
C VAL A 364 -0.27 -20.03 6.21
N ILE A 365 -0.75 -20.93 5.37
CA ILE A 365 -0.14 -22.24 5.11
C ILE A 365 0.22 -22.30 3.64
N PHE A 366 1.49 -22.51 3.33
CA PHE A 366 1.92 -22.97 2.00
C PHE A 366 1.89 -24.51 2.00
N GLU A 367 1.02 -25.09 1.18
CA GLU A 367 0.96 -26.53 0.90
C GLU A 367 1.57 -26.77 -0.48
N ALA A 368 2.61 -27.60 -0.53
CA ALA A 368 3.13 -28.13 -1.78
C ALA A 368 2.81 -29.62 -1.89
N GLU A 369 2.26 -30.02 -3.02
CA GLU A 369 1.88 -31.41 -3.33
C GLU A 369 2.76 -31.96 -4.44
N ILE A 370 3.23 -33.20 -4.29
CA ILE A 370 4.00 -33.92 -5.30
C ILE A 370 3.05 -34.63 -6.27
N ASN A 371 3.30 -34.51 -7.58
CA ASN A 371 2.58 -35.31 -8.59
C ASN A 371 3.45 -36.46 -9.12
N LEU A 372 4.67 -36.21 -9.62
CA LEU A 372 5.61 -37.27 -10.01
C LEU A 372 6.92 -37.17 -9.20
N PRO A 373 7.26 -38.20 -8.40
CA PRO A 373 8.48 -38.20 -7.60
C PRO A 373 9.76 -38.09 -8.42
N GLY A 374 10.69 -37.26 -7.97
CA GLY A 374 12.02 -37.09 -8.56
C GLY A 374 12.07 -36.26 -9.85
N GLU A 375 10.92 -35.75 -10.32
CA GLU A 375 10.80 -35.03 -11.59
C GLU A 375 10.39 -33.55 -11.43
N SER A 376 10.35 -33.03 -10.20
CA SER A 376 10.08 -31.60 -9.95
C SER A 376 10.46 -31.14 -8.56
N ASP A 377 10.76 -29.85 -8.41
CA ASP A 377 10.80 -29.21 -7.10
C ASP A 377 9.91 -27.97 -7.15
N ILE A 378 9.21 -27.69 -6.03
CA ILE A 378 8.49 -26.44 -5.83
C ILE A 378 9.28 -25.63 -4.82
N ALA A 379 9.65 -24.42 -5.19
CA ALA A 379 10.37 -23.48 -4.35
C ALA A 379 9.55 -22.20 -4.13
N ILE A 380 9.76 -21.58 -2.98
CA ILE A 380 9.22 -20.27 -2.61
C ILE A 380 10.33 -19.40 -2.03
N ASP A 381 10.23 -18.09 -2.26
CA ASP A 381 11.23 -17.11 -1.84
C ASP A 381 10.60 -15.73 -1.64
N ASP A 382 11.32 -14.82 -0.98
CA ASP A 382 10.97 -13.39 -0.85
C ASP A 382 9.51 -13.14 -0.42
N ILE A 383 9.09 -13.81 0.66
CA ILE A 383 7.75 -13.63 1.23
C ILE A 383 7.68 -12.26 1.90
N ALA A 384 6.70 -11.46 1.52
CA ALA A 384 6.42 -10.16 2.11
C ALA A 384 4.91 -9.96 2.33
N LEU A 385 4.57 -9.34 3.47
CA LEU A 385 3.21 -8.95 3.80
C LEU A 385 3.04 -7.43 3.71
N ASN A 386 2.33 -6.98 2.69
CA ASN A 386 2.03 -5.57 2.48
C ASN A 386 0.64 -5.20 3.01
N ASN A 387 0.47 -3.96 3.45
CA ASN A 387 -0.83 -3.45 3.87
C ASN A 387 -1.71 -3.17 2.64
N GLY A 388 -3.00 -3.52 2.72
CA GLY A 388 -3.96 -3.30 1.62
C GLY A 388 -4.31 -4.57 0.87
N THR A 389 -5.10 -4.42 -0.20
CA THR A 389 -5.50 -5.53 -1.07
C THR A 389 -4.64 -5.57 -2.33
N CYS A 390 -4.48 -6.76 -2.91
CA CYS A 390 -3.91 -6.97 -4.23
C CYS A 390 -4.74 -8.00 -5.00
N PRO A 391 -4.70 -7.96 -6.34
CA PRO A 391 -5.31 -9.02 -7.13
C PRO A 391 -4.53 -10.32 -6.97
N SER A 392 -5.22 -11.45 -7.09
CA SER A 392 -4.54 -12.74 -7.13
C SER A 392 -3.83 -12.93 -8.47
N ILE A 393 -2.50 -13.08 -8.43
CA ILE A 393 -1.64 -13.37 -9.59
C ILE A 393 -0.80 -14.63 -9.36
N PRO A 394 -0.47 -15.41 -10.42
CA PRO A 394 -0.82 -15.20 -11.82
C PRO A 394 -2.31 -15.49 -12.10
N ARG A 395 -2.76 -15.27 -13.35
CA ARG A 395 -4.17 -15.38 -13.74
C ARG A 395 -4.76 -16.74 -13.40
N GLU A 396 -3.97 -17.80 -13.52
CA GLU A 396 -4.33 -19.19 -13.28
C GLU A 396 -4.67 -19.46 -11.82
N ALA A 397 -4.09 -18.69 -10.89
CA ALA A 397 -4.35 -18.77 -9.46
C ALA A 397 -5.44 -17.81 -8.97
N SER A 398 -6.02 -17.03 -9.87
CA SER A 398 -6.97 -15.96 -9.57
C SER A 398 -8.39 -16.50 -9.39
N LYS A 399 -9.12 -16.03 -8.37
CA LYS A 399 -10.52 -16.40 -8.16
C LYS A 399 -11.42 -15.78 -9.24
N SER A 400 -12.56 -16.40 -9.51
CA SER A 400 -13.54 -15.85 -10.45
C SER A 400 -14.02 -14.47 -9.98
N GLY A 401 -13.82 -13.45 -10.80
CA GLY A 401 -14.12 -12.05 -10.49
C GLY A 401 -12.86 -11.18 -10.38
N ASP A 402 -11.80 -11.70 -9.77
CA ASP A 402 -10.53 -10.98 -9.61
C ASP A 402 -9.84 -10.79 -10.97
N CYS A 403 -9.21 -9.63 -11.14
CA CYS A 403 -8.47 -9.32 -12.35
C CYS A 403 -7.43 -8.23 -12.19
N ALA A 404 -6.17 -8.61 -12.40
CA ALA A 404 -5.03 -7.71 -12.56
C ALA A 404 -4.87 -7.19 -14.00
N PHE A 405 -5.68 -7.66 -14.95
CA PHE A 405 -5.61 -7.34 -16.39
C PHE A 405 -4.26 -7.60 -17.10
N ILE A 406 -3.27 -8.19 -16.42
CA ILE A 406 -1.93 -8.44 -16.95
C ILE A 406 -1.92 -9.28 -18.23
N VAL A 407 -2.71 -10.36 -18.31
CA VAL A 407 -2.70 -11.30 -19.45
C VAL A 407 -3.94 -11.16 -20.32
N ASP A 408 -5.11 -11.06 -19.69
CA ASP A 408 -6.41 -10.97 -20.37
C ASP A 408 -7.39 -10.11 -19.56
N SER A 409 -8.66 -10.08 -19.96
CA SER A 409 -9.72 -9.35 -19.23
C SER A 409 -10.39 -10.18 -18.13
N CYS A 410 -9.87 -11.36 -17.79
CA CYS A 410 -10.39 -12.21 -16.71
C CYS A 410 -11.90 -12.55 -16.78
N GLY A 411 -12.47 -12.57 -17.99
CA GLY A 411 -13.91 -12.73 -18.21
C GLY A 411 -14.74 -11.45 -18.04
N TRP A 412 -14.14 -10.34 -17.65
CA TRP A 412 -14.75 -9.02 -17.75
C TRP A 412 -14.93 -8.65 -19.22
N LYS A 413 -16.10 -8.11 -19.56
CA LYS A 413 -16.43 -7.73 -20.94
C LYS A 413 -17.31 -6.50 -20.97
N GLU A 414 -17.23 -5.73 -22.04
CA GLU A 414 -18.17 -4.63 -22.25
C GLU A 414 -19.55 -5.18 -22.62
N MET A 415 -20.61 -4.62 -22.03
CA MET A 415 -21.97 -4.87 -22.48
C MET A 415 -22.26 -4.09 -23.75
N ASP A 416 -22.90 -4.76 -24.72
CA ASP A 416 -23.44 -4.10 -25.91
C ASP A 416 -24.64 -3.23 -25.55
N THR A 417 -24.35 -2.04 -25.02
CA THR A 417 -25.32 -1.02 -24.61
C THR A 417 -25.25 0.20 -25.51
N LYS A 418 -24.76 0.00 -26.74
CA LYS A 418 -24.50 1.05 -27.71
C LYS A 418 -25.72 1.94 -27.89
N THR A 419 -25.55 3.23 -27.60
CA THR A 419 -26.56 4.25 -27.93
C THR A 419 -26.67 4.44 -29.44
N ARG A 420 -25.61 4.10 -30.19
CA ARG A 420 -25.52 4.16 -31.65
C ARG A 420 -25.04 2.82 -32.22
N PRO A 421 -25.76 2.18 -33.14
CA PRO A 421 -25.43 0.84 -33.63
C PRO A 421 -23.99 0.68 -34.14
N GLU A 422 -23.44 1.72 -34.77
CA GLU A 422 -22.11 1.71 -35.39
C GLU A 422 -20.98 2.19 -34.47
N SER A 423 -21.29 2.65 -33.24
CA SER A 423 -20.23 3.14 -32.36
C SER A 423 -19.34 2.00 -31.85
N PRO A 424 -18.01 2.22 -31.74
CA PRO A 424 -17.09 1.24 -31.19
C PRO A 424 -17.35 0.99 -29.69
N PRO A 425 -16.79 -0.10 -29.13
CA PRO A 425 -16.73 -0.29 -27.69
C PRO A 425 -16.01 0.88 -27.01
N LEU A 426 -16.47 1.28 -25.83
CA LEU A 426 -15.86 2.34 -25.05
C LEU A 426 -14.79 1.82 -24.10
N TRP A 427 -14.84 0.55 -23.67
CA TRP A 427 -13.85 -0.08 -22.83
C TRP A 427 -12.88 -0.93 -23.66
N GLY A 428 -11.58 -0.80 -23.38
CA GLY A 428 -10.55 -1.63 -23.98
C GLY A 428 -9.41 -1.91 -23.01
N ARG A 429 -8.85 -3.12 -23.09
CA ARG A 429 -7.60 -3.45 -22.38
C ARG A 429 -6.43 -2.78 -23.11
N VAL A 430 -5.63 -2.02 -22.38
CA VAL A 430 -4.49 -1.28 -22.94
C VAL A 430 -3.25 -1.49 -22.10
N THR A 431 -2.09 -1.34 -22.73
CA THR A 431 -0.79 -1.18 -22.06
C THR A 431 -0.42 0.29 -22.15
N GLY A 432 -0.19 0.92 -21.01
CA GLY A 432 0.22 2.32 -20.95
C GLY A 432 1.58 2.61 -21.59
N ASP A 433 1.79 3.85 -22.02
CA ASP A 433 3.10 4.36 -22.44
C ASP A 433 3.78 5.22 -21.36
N GLY A 434 3.14 5.36 -20.19
CA GLY A 434 3.61 6.14 -19.05
C GLY A 434 3.25 7.62 -19.10
N THR A 435 2.54 8.09 -20.13
CA THR A 435 2.03 9.46 -20.18
C THR A 435 0.81 9.65 -19.27
N VAL A 436 0.50 10.90 -18.88
CA VAL A 436 -0.68 11.19 -18.04
C VAL A 436 -2.04 10.88 -18.68
N LEU A 437 -2.10 10.66 -19.99
CA LEU A 437 -3.31 10.22 -20.68
C LEU A 437 -3.32 8.72 -20.98
N SER A 438 -2.19 8.05 -20.79
CA SER A 438 -1.99 6.61 -20.98
C SER A 438 -0.99 6.12 -19.91
N PRO A 439 -1.40 6.17 -18.61
CA PRO A 439 -0.51 5.83 -17.49
C PRO A 439 -0.05 4.38 -17.60
N GLU A 440 1.10 4.04 -17.03
CA GLU A 440 1.45 2.64 -16.75
C GLU A 440 0.35 1.98 -15.91
N GLY A 441 0.15 0.66 -16.05
CA GLY A 441 -0.74 -0.08 -15.17
C GLY A 441 -0.33 0.04 -13.69
N HIS A 442 -1.24 -0.35 -12.80
CA HIS A 442 -1.00 -0.27 -11.37
C HIS A 442 -0.36 -1.54 -10.80
N SER A 443 -0.55 -2.68 -11.46
CA SER A 443 -0.15 -4.00 -10.99
C SER A 443 1.35 -4.09 -10.67
N SER A 444 1.69 -4.61 -9.48
CA SER A 444 3.04 -4.51 -8.91
C SER A 444 4.05 -5.51 -9.51
N MET A 445 4.21 -5.56 -10.83
CA MET A 445 5.30 -6.32 -11.47
C MET A 445 6.62 -5.53 -11.49
N ALA A 446 6.98 -4.91 -10.36
CA ALA A 446 8.25 -4.21 -10.24
C ALA A 446 9.42 -5.19 -10.49
N GLY A 447 10.16 -4.97 -11.58
CA GLY A 447 11.40 -5.68 -11.90
C GLY A 447 11.36 -6.66 -13.08
N VAL A 448 10.19 -6.97 -13.64
CA VAL A 448 10.09 -7.83 -14.84
C VAL A 448 9.58 -6.98 -16.00
N SER A 449 10.21 -7.08 -17.16
CA SER A 449 9.89 -6.40 -18.43
C SER A 449 8.53 -6.78 -19.05
N ARG A 450 7.50 -7.00 -18.23
CA ARG A 450 6.14 -7.29 -18.67
C ARG A 450 5.35 -5.99 -18.78
N GLN A 451 4.65 -5.87 -19.90
CA GLN A 451 3.69 -4.80 -20.17
C GLN A 451 2.55 -4.89 -19.15
N ASP A 452 2.53 -3.96 -18.20
CA ASP A 452 1.42 -3.85 -17.26
C ASP A 452 0.20 -3.24 -17.95
N SER A 453 -0.95 -3.90 -17.82
CA SER A 453 -2.13 -3.65 -18.64
C SER A 453 -3.36 -3.47 -17.77
N TYR A 454 -4.26 -2.60 -18.19
CA TYR A 454 -5.45 -2.23 -17.43
C TYR A 454 -6.64 -1.98 -18.37
N MET A 455 -7.83 -1.74 -17.82
CA MET A 455 -9.02 -1.40 -18.61
C MET A 455 -9.17 0.12 -18.72
N MET A 456 -9.15 0.63 -19.95
CA MET A 456 -9.30 2.06 -20.24
C MET A 456 -10.63 2.34 -20.94
N PHE A 457 -11.29 3.42 -20.52
CA PHE A 457 -12.47 3.97 -21.16
C PHE A 457 -12.08 5.07 -22.17
N ASN A 458 -12.49 4.93 -23.42
CA ASN A 458 -12.14 5.80 -24.53
C ASN A 458 -12.95 7.10 -24.52
N THR A 459 -12.45 8.07 -23.75
CA THR A 459 -12.95 9.46 -23.71
C THR A 459 -12.70 10.23 -25.02
N ALA A 460 -11.70 9.84 -25.81
CA ALA A 460 -11.26 10.56 -27.00
C ALA A 460 -12.14 10.30 -28.24
N SER A 461 -12.99 9.27 -28.20
CA SER A 461 -13.82 8.91 -29.34
C SER A 461 -14.86 10.00 -29.68
N TYR A 462 -14.71 10.60 -30.86
CA TYR A 462 -15.66 11.57 -31.43
C TYR A 462 -17.00 10.93 -31.84
N GLN A 463 -17.06 9.60 -31.94
CA GLN A 463 -18.28 8.88 -32.28
C GLN A 463 -19.26 8.81 -31.08
N HIS A 464 -18.76 9.13 -29.87
CA HIS A 464 -19.54 9.19 -28.64
C HIS A 464 -19.76 10.62 -28.16
N ALA A 465 -20.99 10.93 -27.80
CA ALA A 465 -21.38 12.21 -27.23
C ALA A 465 -21.10 12.25 -25.71
N PRO A 466 -20.99 13.45 -25.11
CA PRO A 466 -21.03 13.57 -23.65
C PRO A 466 -22.28 12.86 -23.08
N LEU A 467 -22.13 12.22 -21.93
CA LEU A 467 -23.10 11.36 -21.25
C LEU A 467 -23.32 9.96 -21.85
N ASP A 468 -22.69 9.62 -22.99
CA ASP A 468 -22.62 8.22 -23.43
C ASP A 468 -21.90 7.37 -22.37
N LYS A 469 -22.30 6.09 -22.28
CA LYS A 469 -21.90 5.19 -21.20
C LYS A 469 -21.29 3.93 -21.77
N GLY A 470 -20.20 3.47 -21.16
CA GLY A 470 -19.65 2.14 -21.37
C GLY A 470 -19.81 1.34 -20.08
N GLN A 471 -20.32 0.12 -20.19
CA GLN A 471 -20.54 -0.77 -19.04
C GLN A 471 -19.64 -2.00 -19.13
N LEU A 472 -18.66 -2.11 -18.24
CA LEU A 472 -17.84 -3.29 -18.07
C LEU A 472 -18.53 -4.22 -17.04
N ILE A 473 -18.88 -5.44 -17.46
CA ILE A 473 -19.55 -6.44 -16.61
C ILE A 473 -18.59 -7.54 -16.17
N SER A 474 -18.71 -7.93 -14.90
CA SER A 474 -17.96 -9.03 -14.29
C SER A 474 -18.33 -10.41 -14.86
N PRO A 475 -17.44 -11.42 -14.73
CA PRO A 475 -17.85 -12.83 -14.79
C PRO A 475 -18.80 -13.18 -13.61
N SER A 476 -19.23 -14.44 -13.52
CA SER A 476 -19.96 -14.94 -12.35
C SER A 476 -19.06 -14.90 -11.12
N ILE A 477 -19.52 -14.20 -10.09
CA ILE A 477 -18.84 -14.15 -8.80
C ILE A 477 -19.30 -15.35 -7.97
N PRO A 478 -18.40 -16.09 -7.29
CA PRO A 478 -18.78 -17.19 -6.42
C PRO A 478 -19.80 -16.76 -5.36
N HIS A 479 -20.67 -17.67 -4.95
CA HIS A 479 -21.57 -17.42 -3.84
C HIS A 479 -20.77 -17.34 -2.53
N SER A 480 -21.09 -16.37 -1.67
CA SER A 480 -20.53 -16.26 -0.32
C SER A 480 -21.61 -15.92 0.70
N ASN A 481 -21.49 -16.52 1.88
CA ASN A 481 -22.32 -16.20 3.04
C ASN A 481 -21.93 -14.85 3.68
N PHE A 482 -20.80 -14.27 3.28
CA PHE A 482 -20.31 -12.97 3.74
C PHE A 482 -20.53 -11.90 2.69
N THR A 483 -20.59 -10.64 3.13
CA THR A 483 -20.63 -9.50 2.23
C THR A 483 -19.26 -9.29 1.61
N TYR A 484 -19.20 -9.22 0.27
CA TYR A 484 -17.98 -8.91 -0.45
C TYR A 484 -17.56 -7.46 -0.23
N CYS A 485 -16.29 -7.26 0.05
CA CYS A 485 -15.61 -6.00 -0.19
C CYS A 485 -15.00 -6.04 -1.59
N LEU A 486 -15.38 -5.08 -2.43
CA LEU A 486 -14.78 -4.86 -3.74
C LEU A 486 -13.73 -3.76 -3.61
N SER A 487 -12.50 -4.06 -3.99
CA SER A 487 -11.44 -3.07 -4.19
C SER A 487 -10.94 -3.10 -5.64
N PHE A 488 -10.51 -1.94 -6.13
CA PHE A 488 -9.94 -1.76 -7.45
C PHE A 488 -9.22 -0.42 -7.50
N TRP A 489 -8.30 -0.26 -8.45
CA TRP A 489 -7.61 0.99 -8.67
C TRP A 489 -8.29 1.78 -9.78
N THR A 490 -8.42 3.09 -9.58
CA THR A 490 -9.10 3.99 -10.52
C THR A 490 -8.15 5.09 -10.96
N TYR A 491 -8.12 5.38 -12.25
CA TYR A 491 -7.44 6.55 -12.80
C TYR A 491 -8.47 7.48 -13.44
N MET A 492 -8.51 8.74 -13.02
CA MET A 492 -9.35 9.76 -13.65
C MET A 492 -8.58 11.07 -13.73
N TYR A 493 -8.22 11.48 -14.95
CA TYR A 493 -7.44 12.70 -15.20
C TYR A 493 -7.95 13.45 -16.42
N SER A 494 -7.81 14.78 -16.43
CA SER A 494 -8.02 15.63 -17.61
C SER A 494 -6.87 16.61 -17.73
N SER A 495 -6.39 16.76 -18.97
CA SER A 495 -5.42 17.80 -19.33
C SER A 495 -6.06 19.16 -19.60
N THR A 496 -7.39 19.24 -19.64
CA THR A 496 -8.16 20.46 -19.94
C THR A 496 -8.81 21.01 -18.67
N ALA A 497 -8.24 22.09 -18.14
CA ALA A 497 -8.77 22.74 -16.94
C ALA A 497 -10.24 23.16 -17.09
N GLY A 498 -11.05 22.83 -16.08
CA GLY A 498 -12.46 23.25 -15.98
C GLY A 498 -13.45 22.48 -16.85
N VAL A 499 -13.00 21.49 -17.64
CA VAL A 499 -13.91 20.65 -18.43
C VAL A 499 -14.23 19.36 -17.66
N PRO A 500 -15.51 18.95 -17.57
CA PRO A 500 -15.88 17.71 -16.88
C PRO A 500 -15.28 16.48 -17.57
N ILE A 501 -14.55 15.65 -16.81
CA ILE A 501 -14.01 14.34 -17.25
C ILE A 501 -15.16 13.35 -17.50
N GLY A 502 -16.21 13.43 -16.68
CA GLY A 502 -17.28 12.45 -16.63
C GLY A 502 -17.41 11.84 -15.23
N GLY A 503 -17.83 10.58 -15.17
CA GLY A 503 -18.00 9.87 -13.91
C GLY A 503 -17.77 8.37 -14.05
N LEU A 504 -17.38 7.74 -12.95
CA LEU A 504 -17.25 6.29 -12.82
C LEU A 504 -18.19 5.82 -11.71
N GLN A 505 -18.92 4.74 -11.94
CA GLN A 505 -19.83 4.19 -10.94
C GLN A 505 -19.89 2.68 -10.97
N VAL A 506 -20.11 2.08 -9.80
CA VAL A 506 -20.26 0.64 -9.63
C VAL A 506 -21.73 0.33 -9.36
N LYS A 507 -22.27 -0.62 -10.11
CA LYS A 507 -23.64 -1.12 -9.97
C LYS A 507 -23.63 -2.63 -9.75
N VAL A 508 -24.64 -3.12 -9.05
CA VAL A 508 -24.92 -4.54 -8.93
C VAL A 508 -26.22 -4.83 -9.67
N ARG A 509 -26.14 -5.69 -10.68
CA ARG A 509 -27.31 -6.24 -11.36
C ARG A 509 -27.70 -7.56 -10.72
N ARG A 510 -28.90 -7.60 -10.16
CA ARG A 510 -29.48 -8.78 -9.54
C ARG A 510 -30.08 -9.73 -10.58
N SER A 511 -30.30 -10.97 -10.18
CA SER A 511 -30.95 -12.02 -10.98
C SER A 511 -32.33 -11.64 -11.55
N ASP A 512 -33.08 -10.77 -10.86
CA ASP A 512 -34.36 -10.20 -11.32
C ASP A 512 -34.18 -9.03 -12.31
N ASN A 513 -32.95 -8.81 -12.78
CA ASN A 513 -32.53 -7.73 -13.66
C ASN A 513 -32.65 -6.32 -13.04
N THR A 514 -32.90 -6.20 -11.74
CA THR A 514 -32.81 -4.91 -11.04
C THR A 514 -31.36 -4.48 -10.90
N THR A 515 -31.11 -3.17 -11.00
CA THR A 515 -29.76 -2.62 -10.86
C THR A 515 -29.71 -1.63 -9.70
N VAL A 516 -28.74 -1.81 -8.81
CA VAL A 516 -28.52 -0.93 -7.65
C VAL A 516 -27.17 -0.26 -7.80
N ASN A 517 -27.14 1.07 -7.72
CA ASN A 517 -25.89 1.82 -7.69
C ASN A 517 -25.32 1.79 -6.27
N VAL A 518 -24.08 1.32 -6.13
CA VAL A 518 -23.45 1.11 -4.82
C VAL A 518 -22.28 2.05 -4.57
N TRP A 519 -21.72 2.67 -5.61
CA TRP A 519 -20.59 3.59 -5.51
C TRP A 519 -20.52 4.49 -6.74
N ARG A 520 -20.14 5.76 -6.54
CA ARG A 520 -19.95 6.72 -7.62
C ARG A 520 -18.88 7.75 -7.30
N LEU A 521 -18.03 8.00 -8.29
CA LEU A 521 -16.98 9.01 -8.28
C LEU A 521 -17.12 9.88 -9.54
N ASP A 522 -17.38 11.17 -9.34
CA ASP A 522 -17.55 12.13 -10.45
C ASP A 522 -16.37 13.09 -10.50
N ASN A 523 -15.89 13.36 -11.72
CA ASN A 523 -14.89 14.39 -12.01
C ASN A 523 -13.67 14.38 -11.07
N HIS A 524 -13.19 13.20 -10.70
CA HIS A 524 -11.97 13.05 -9.93
C HIS A 524 -10.78 13.42 -10.83
N GLN A 525 -9.93 14.35 -10.39
CA GLN A 525 -8.84 14.93 -11.20
C GLN A 525 -7.48 14.53 -10.64
N ALA A 526 -7.25 13.23 -10.46
CA ALA A 526 -5.98 12.70 -9.97
C ALA A 526 -5.12 12.21 -11.15
N SER A 527 -3.90 12.72 -11.28
CA SER A 527 -2.89 12.26 -12.25
C SER A 527 -2.22 10.93 -11.85
N HIS A 528 -2.77 10.22 -10.88
CA HIS A 528 -2.26 8.98 -10.30
C HIS A 528 -3.40 7.98 -10.07
N TRP A 529 -3.04 6.71 -9.89
CA TRP A 529 -3.97 5.65 -9.51
C TRP A 529 -4.49 5.87 -8.08
N VAL A 530 -5.80 5.76 -7.91
CA VAL A 530 -6.48 5.98 -6.65
C VAL A 530 -7.20 4.71 -6.23
N HIS A 531 -6.86 4.21 -5.05
CA HIS A 531 -7.47 3.04 -4.47
C HIS A 531 -8.95 3.29 -4.16
N SER A 532 -9.81 2.57 -4.88
CA SER A 532 -11.26 2.63 -4.73
C SER A 532 -11.77 1.37 -4.06
N GLN A 533 -12.72 1.53 -3.14
CA GLN A 533 -13.18 0.43 -2.30
C GLN A 533 -14.65 0.64 -1.92
N LEU A 534 -15.44 -0.43 -1.89
CA LEU A 534 -16.81 -0.41 -1.39
C LEU A 534 -17.29 -1.78 -0.91
N GLN A 535 -18.27 -1.76 -0.01
CA GLN A 535 -19.01 -2.96 0.37
C GLN A 535 -20.11 -3.24 -0.66
N LEU A 536 -20.17 -4.47 -1.17
CA LEU A 536 -21.27 -4.93 -2.01
C LEU A 536 -22.49 -5.35 -1.16
N PRO A 537 -23.71 -5.33 -1.75
CA PRO A 537 -24.91 -5.80 -1.07
C PRO A 537 -24.77 -7.26 -0.63
N SER A 538 -25.35 -7.60 0.53
CA SER A 538 -25.37 -8.97 1.06
C SER A 538 -26.10 -9.95 0.12
N HIS A 539 -25.76 -11.24 0.27
CA HIS A 539 -26.38 -12.35 -0.46
C HIS A 539 -26.32 -12.17 -1.98
N LEU A 540 -25.11 -12.03 -2.54
CA LEU A 540 -24.93 -12.09 -3.98
C LEU A 540 -25.11 -13.55 -4.45
N ASN A 541 -25.95 -13.75 -5.45
CA ASN A 541 -26.10 -15.04 -6.12
C ASN A 541 -25.08 -15.16 -7.26
N GLU A 542 -24.79 -16.39 -7.70
CA GLU A 542 -23.89 -16.64 -8.84
C GLU A 542 -24.39 -16.02 -10.17
N SER A 543 -25.69 -15.70 -10.25
CA SER A 543 -26.30 -15.00 -11.39
C SER A 543 -26.24 -13.47 -11.27
N ASP A 544 -25.91 -12.94 -10.11
CA ASP A 544 -25.70 -11.50 -9.93
C ASP A 544 -24.39 -11.07 -10.59
N ARG A 545 -24.33 -9.82 -11.02
CA ARG A 545 -23.19 -9.28 -11.77
C ARG A 545 -22.82 -7.90 -11.26
N VAL A 546 -21.52 -7.65 -11.14
CA VAL A 546 -20.99 -6.32 -10.86
C VAL A 546 -20.72 -5.63 -12.19
N ILE A 547 -21.11 -4.36 -12.27
CA ILE A 547 -20.97 -3.53 -13.46
C ILE A 547 -20.19 -2.27 -13.07
N ILE A 548 -19.09 -2.03 -13.75
CA ILE A 548 -18.34 -0.77 -13.70
C ILE A 548 -18.77 0.05 -14.91
N GLU A 549 -19.52 1.14 -14.67
CA GLU A 549 -20.00 2.04 -15.71
C GLU A 549 -19.19 3.34 -15.69
N ALA A 550 -18.55 3.65 -16.81
CA ALA A 550 -17.99 4.97 -17.06
C ALA A 550 -18.96 5.80 -17.90
N ILE A 551 -19.02 7.09 -17.59
CA ILE A 551 -19.86 8.10 -18.24
C ILE A 551 -18.93 9.11 -18.88
N LYS A 552 -19.05 9.30 -20.20
CA LYS A 552 -18.21 10.23 -20.96
C LYS A 552 -18.50 11.68 -20.57
N GLY A 553 -17.46 12.44 -20.24
CA GLY A 553 -17.53 13.87 -20.03
C GLY A 553 -17.49 14.70 -21.32
N GLY A 554 -17.24 16.00 -21.15
CA GLY A 554 -17.07 16.93 -22.26
C GLY A 554 -15.65 16.95 -22.82
N ASP A 555 -14.66 16.46 -22.06
CA ASP A 555 -13.25 16.48 -22.46
C ASP A 555 -12.87 15.23 -23.27
N THR A 556 -12.24 15.44 -24.42
CA THR A 556 -11.65 14.38 -25.24
C THR A 556 -10.19 14.13 -24.92
N ARG A 557 -9.58 14.96 -24.06
CA ARG A 557 -8.20 14.80 -23.55
C ARG A 557 -8.20 14.47 -22.06
N ALA A 558 -9.02 13.49 -21.72
CA ALA A 558 -9.14 12.92 -20.39
C ALA A 558 -8.84 11.41 -20.43
N ALA A 559 -8.55 10.81 -19.30
CA ALA A 559 -8.43 9.37 -19.14
C ALA A 559 -9.33 8.91 -18.01
N ILE A 560 -10.09 7.83 -18.23
CA ILE A 560 -10.80 7.09 -17.19
C ILE A 560 -10.34 5.64 -17.34
N ALA A 561 -9.81 5.05 -16.28
CA ALA A 561 -9.34 3.67 -16.30
C ALA A 561 -9.56 2.98 -14.96
N VAL A 562 -9.60 1.66 -14.99
CA VAL A 562 -9.67 0.79 -13.81
C VAL A 562 -8.67 -0.35 -13.93
N ASP A 563 -8.14 -0.77 -12.79
CA ASP A 563 -7.17 -1.85 -12.70
C ASP A 563 -7.32 -2.65 -11.40
N ASP A 564 -6.66 -3.81 -11.31
CA ASP A 564 -6.47 -4.56 -10.05
C ASP A 564 -7.76 -4.83 -9.27
N ILE A 565 -8.78 -5.35 -9.96
CA ILE A 565 -10.08 -5.66 -9.36
C ILE A 565 -9.95 -6.88 -8.45
N THR A 566 -10.40 -6.73 -7.20
CA THR A 566 -10.28 -7.76 -6.17
C THR A 566 -11.55 -7.85 -5.33
N PHE A 567 -12.00 -9.08 -5.05
CA PHE A 567 -13.13 -9.39 -4.18
C PHE A 567 -12.65 -10.09 -2.90
N THR A 568 -12.87 -9.47 -1.74
CA THR A 568 -12.43 -10.01 -0.45
C THR A 568 -13.60 -10.24 0.52
N THR A 569 -13.50 -11.31 1.32
CA THR A 569 -14.46 -11.72 2.36
C THR A 569 -13.73 -12.48 3.46
N PRO A 570 -14.15 -12.43 4.74
CA PRO A 570 -15.35 -11.78 5.29
C PRO A 570 -15.13 -10.31 5.70
N TYR A 571 -14.13 -9.65 5.13
CA TYR A 571 -13.72 -8.28 5.43
C TYR A 571 -14.85 -7.24 5.21
N ASN A 572 -15.18 -6.50 6.27
CA ASN A 572 -16.05 -5.33 6.20
C ASN A 572 -15.22 -4.10 5.88
N CYS A 573 -15.59 -3.41 4.81
CA CYS A 573 -14.72 -2.38 4.26
C CYS A 573 -15.45 -1.06 4.04
N THR A 574 -14.73 0.04 4.24
CA THR A 574 -15.26 1.39 4.10
C THR A 574 -15.17 1.87 2.65
N ILE A 575 -15.99 2.86 2.32
CA ILE A 575 -15.95 3.48 1.00
C ILE A 575 -14.65 4.27 0.84
N LYS A 576 -13.95 4.04 -0.27
CA LYS A 576 -12.80 4.83 -0.71
C LYS A 576 -12.96 5.22 -2.19
N PRO A 577 -12.42 6.39 -2.61
CA PRO A 577 -11.92 7.47 -1.76
C PRO A 577 -13.06 8.14 -0.97
N ALA A 578 -12.76 8.95 0.05
CA ALA A 578 -13.78 9.59 0.90
C ALA A 578 -14.74 10.53 0.12
N LYS A 579 -14.29 11.03 -1.04
CA LYS A 579 -15.08 11.85 -1.97
C LYS A 579 -16.10 11.03 -2.77
N ALA A 580 -15.99 9.71 -2.80
CA ALA A 580 -16.95 8.85 -3.48
C ALA A 580 -18.28 8.83 -2.71
N SER A 581 -19.39 8.85 -3.46
CA SER A 581 -20.73 8.84 -2.88
C SER A 581 -21.36 7.45 -2.96
N VAL A 582 -22.21 7.12 -1.99
CA VAL A 582 -22.97 5.88 -1.95
C VAL A 582 -24.46 6.15 -2.11
N HIS A 583 -25.03 5.58 -3.15
CA HIS A 583 -26.47 5.53 -3.38
C HIS A 583 -27.04 4.18 -2.95
N LEU A 584 -26.66 3.68 -1.77
CA LEU A 584 -27.46 2.64 -1.12
C LEU A 584 -28.86 3.24 -0.99
N GLY A 585 -29.82 2.67 -1.73
CA GLY A 585 -31.19 3.13 -1.77
C GLY A 585 -31.77 3.22 -0.36
N LYS A 586 -31.63 4.37 0.29
CA LYS A 586 -32.41 4.69 1.47
C LYS A 586 -33.85 4.71 1.01
N LEU A 587 -34.61 3.81 1.61
CA LEU A 587 -36.08 3.77 1.61
C LEU A 587 -36.64 5.18 1.48
N ARG A 588 -37.59 5.31 0.53
CA ARG A 588 -38.47 6.47 0.26
C ARG A 588 -38.33 7.60 1.27
N HIS A 589 -37.94 8.77 0.78
CA HIS A 589 -38.12 10.09 1.39
C HIS A 589 -39.27 10.08 2.41
N SER A 590 -38.95 9.98 3.70
CA SER A 590 -39.91 10.22 4.75
C SER A 590 -40.03 11.74 4.89
N TYR A 591 -41.10 12.29 4.33
CA TYR A 591 -41.46 13.69 4.50
C TYR A 591 -41.74 13.95 5.98
N PHE A 592 -40.94 14.80 6.64
CA PHE A 592 -41.27 15.30 7.96
C PHE A 592 -42.33 16.41 7.83
N LYS A 593 -43.54 16.13 8.32
CA LYS A 593 -44.63 17.11 8.40
C LYS A 593 -44.62 17.75 9.80
N LEU A 594 -44.09 18.96 9.90
CA LEU A 594 -44.18 19.78 11.13
C LEU A 594 -45.40 20.71 11.01
N THR A 595 -46.35 20.54 11.92
CA THR A 595 -47.47 21.47 12.12
C THR A 595 -47.25 22.21 13.43
N TYR A 596 -47.36 23.53 13.41
CA TYR A 596 -47.39 24.33 14.64
C TYR A 596 -48.65 25.21 14.65
N ARG A 597 -49.07 25.60 15.86
CA ARG A 597 -50.27 26.41 16.11
C ARG A 597 -49.81 27.76 16.65
N ASP A 598 -50.15 28.83 15.95
CA ASP A 598 -49.98 30.19 16.46
C ASP A 598 -51.25 30.61 17.21
N HIS A 599 -51.11 31.44 18.24
CA HIS A 599 -52.26 31.92 19.02
C HIS A 599 -53.12 32.87 18.17
N GLY A 600 -54.10 32.30 17.47
CA GLY A 600 -55.09 33.04 16.69
C GLY A 600 -55.13 32.63 15.20
N SER A 601 -55.77 31.49 14.93
CA SER A 601 -56.35 31.04 13.64
C SER A 601 -55.46 30.44 12.51
N SER A 602 -55.86 29.21 12.14
CA SER A 602 -55.47 28.27 11.07
C SER A 602 -54.07 27.63 11.05
N TYR A 603 -54.04 26.30 10.80
CA TYR A 603 -52.83 25.48 10.66
C TYR A 603 -52.04 25.92 9.41
N LYS A 604 -50.74 26.18 9.56
CA LYS A 604 -49.84 26.42 8.42
C LYS A 604 -48.86 25.25 8.25
N GLU A 605 -48.76 24.75 7.02
CA GLU A 605 -47.84 23.69 6.63
C GLU A 605 -46.57 24.27 6.00
N ILE A 606 -45.41 23.69 6.30
CA ILE A 606 -44.13 24.06 5.67
C ILE A 606 -43.51 22.79 5.06
N HIS A 607 -43.26 22.82 3.76
CA HIS A 607 -42.47 21.80 3.04
C HIS A 607 -41.05 22.33 2.82
N SER A 608 -40.03 21.56 3.20
CA SER A 608 -38.61 21.91 3.01
C SER A 608 -37.86 20.81 2.26
N HIS A 609 -37.10 21.21 1.23
CA HIS A 609 -36.25 20.34 0.39
C HIS A 609 -34.75 20.45 0.73
N LYS A 610 -34.35 21.02 1.87
CA LYS A 610 -32.92 21.23 2.20
C LYS A 610 -32.51 20.60 3.52
N PHE A 611 -31.38 19.90 3.50
CA PHE A 611 -30.65 19.42 4.67
C PHE A 611 -30.30 20.60 5.58
N PHE A 612 -30.77 20.57 6.83
CA PHE A 612 -30.23 21.38 7.89
C PHE A 612 -29.57 20.46 8.92
N ASN A 613 -28.32 20.75 9.26
CA ASN A 613 -27.66 20.16 10.41
C ASN A 613 -28.40 20.64 11.69
N PHE A 614 -28.56 19.79 12.70
CA PHE A 614 -29.31 20.11 13.94
C PHE A 614 -28.93 21.46 14.61
N PRO A 615 -27.64 21.86 14.65
CA PRO A 615 -27.24 23.17 15.17
C PRO A 615 -27.75 24.37 14.34
N SER A 616 -27.90 24.17 13.02
CA SER A 616 -28.37 25.17 12.07
C SER A 616 -29.86 25.45 12.22
N LEU A 617 -30.65 24.40 12.49
CA LEU A 617 -32.08 24.49 12.80
C LEU A 617 -32.32 25.29 14.08
N TRP A 618 -31.54 25.03 15.14
CA TRP A 618 -31.67 25.76 16.40
C TRP A 618 -31.40 27.26 16.24
N ARG A 619 -30.38 27.64 15.46
CA ARG A 619 -30.05 29.05 15.16
C ARG A 619 -31.10 29.75 14.29
N TYR A 620 -31.74 29.02 13.37
CA TYR A 620 -32.81 29.59 12.54
C TYR A 620 -34.08 29.87 13.36
N PHE A 621 -34.46 28.95 14.26
CA PHE A 621 -35.64 29.11 15.12
C PHE A 621 -35.44 30.13 16.24
N THR A 622 -34.27 30.19 16.89
CA THR A 622 -33.97 31.21 17.91
C THR A 622 -33.99 32.64 17.36
N LYS A 623 -33.55 32.85 16.11
CA LYS A 623 -33.64 34.17 15.46
C LYS A 623 -35.07 34.62 15.12
N LYS A 624 -36.01 33.68 14.96
CA LYS A 624 -37.40 33.99 14.57
C LYS A 624 -38.31 34.16 15.79
N ILE A 625 -38.05 33.45 16.88
CA ILE A 625 -38.81 33.58 18.15
C ILE A 625 -38.42 34.86 18.92
N LEU A 626 -37.19 35.38 18.77
CA LEU A 626 -36.77 36.64 19.40
C LEU A 626 -37.17 37.92 18.62
N ARG A 627 -37.92 37.79 17.52
CA ARG A 627 -38.36 38.92 16.66
C ARG A 627 -39.88 39.04 16.49
N GLY A 628 -40.66 38.16 17.11
CA GLY A 628 -42.10 38.31 17.30
C GLY A 628 -42.37 38.50 18.79
#